data_AF-A0A3B9H1G5-F1
#
_entry.id   AF-A0A3B9H1G5-F1
#
_cell.length_a   1.000
_cell.length_b   1.000
_cell.length_c   1.000
_cell.angle_alpha   90.00
_cell.angle_beta   90.00
_cell.angle_gamma   90.00
#
_symmetry.space_group_name_H-M   'P 1'
#
loop_
_entity.id
_entity.type
_entity.pdbx_description
1 polymer ?
#
loop_
_entity_poly.entity_id
_entity_poly.type
_entity_poly.pdbx_seq_one_letter_code
_entity_poly.pdbx_strand_id
1 'polypeptide(L)'
;GNRTNAFRLNTGTIGHYLNGVVDYGKECIRFQDSAGNAVAGYQEGADPKFSSVLFDCAGGLATAADDAAAAQGAVDADANNSTNVANTLTSTFVNGSAEAAVTAVDPSTVSPFFDAVDYIGAVENAQDTWWQGWSCGLEASDPC
;
A
#
# COMPACT_ATOMS: atom_id res chain seq x y z
N GLY A 1 -15.14 -4.70 -14.51
CA GLY A 1 -14.15 -5.79 -14.60
C GLY A 1 -14.02 -6.43 -13.24
N ASN A 2 -14.00 -7.76 -13.16
CA ASN A 2 -13.81 -8.50 -11.91
C ASN A 2 -12.36 -8.38 -11.45
N ARG A 3 -11.99 -7.23 -10.90
CA ARG A 3 -10.71 -7.08 -10.19
C ARG A 3 -10.81 -7.89 -8.89
N THR A 4 -9.81 -8.73 -8.63
CA THR A 4 -9.82 -9.72 -7.54
C THR A 4 -8.88 -9.37 -6.39
N ASN A 5 -7.99 -8.38 -6.57
CA ASN A 5 -6.99 -7.96 -5.60
C ASN A 5 -6.60 -6.48 -5.81
N ALA A 6 -5.99 -5.87 -4.80
CA ALA A 6 -5.38 -4.54 -4.92
C ALA A 6 -4.03 -4.62 -5.66
N PHE A 7 -3.15 -5.53 -5.23
CA PHE A 7 -1.87 -5.82 -5.87
C PHE A 7 -1.88 -7.21 -6.50
N ARG A 8 -1.35 -7.31 -7.72
CA ARG A 8 -0.98 -8.58 -8.34
C ARG A 8 0.49 -8.56 -8.70
N LEU A 9 1.29 -9.31 -7.95
CA LEU A 9 2.73 -9.39 -8.11
C LEU A 9 3.06 -10.65 -8.91
N ASN A 10 3.69 -10.50 -10.08
CA ASN A 10 4.08 -11.59 -10.97
C ASN A 10 5.61 -11.66 -11.08
N THR A 11 6.11 -12.64 -11.84
CA THR A 11 7.55 -12.78 -12.10
C THR A 11 8.21 -11.49 -12.57
N GLY A 12 9.38 -11.19 -12.03
CA GLY A 12 10.16 -10.00 -12.32
C GLY A 12 9.65 -8.73 -11.63
N THR A 13 8.54 -8.79 -10.91
CA THR A 13 8.09 -7.65 -10.09
C THR A 13 9.03 -7.54 -8.90
N ILE A 14 9.90 -6.54 -8.88
CA ILE A 14 10.73 -6.20 -7.73
C ILE A 14 10.54 -4.70 -7.52
N GLY A 15 9.89 -4.33 -6.42
CA GLY A 15 9.53 -2.96 -6.10
C GLY A 15 9.51 -2.72 -4.60
N HIS A 16 9.73 -1.47 -4.21
CA HIS A 16 9.60 -1.03 -2.83
C HIS A 16 8.41 -0.07 -2.75
N TYR A 17 7.37 -0.49 -2.04
CA TYR A 17 6.18 0.32 -1.80
C TYR A 17 6.29 0.97 -0.42
N LEU A 18 6.14 2.29 -0.37
CA LEU A 18 6.38 3.11 0.83
C LEU A 18 5.13 3.89 1.20
N ASN A 19 4.90 4.10 2.49
CA ASN A 19 3.97 5.10 3.03
C ASN A 19 2.58 5.04 2.38
N GLY A 20 1.96 3.86 2.36
CA GLY A 20 0.73 3.61 1.61
C GLY A 20 -0.46 3.25 2.49
N VAL A 21 -1.67 3.43 1.95
CA VAL A 21 -2.89 2.82 2.46
C VAL A 21 -3.49 1.96 1.35
N VAL A 22 -3.85 0.73 1.67
CA VAL A 22 -4.39 -0.26 0.74
C VAL A 22 -5.75 -0.68 1.25
N ASP A 23 -6.79 -0.03 0.74
CA ASP A 23 -8.19 -0.39 1.01
C ASP A 23 -8.78 -1.07 -0.23
N TYR A 24 -9.27 -2.29 -0.07
CA TYR A 24 -9.90 -3.02 -1.17
C TYR A 24 -10.96 -4.03 -0.75
N GLY A 25 -12.02 -4.17 -1.55
CA GLY A 25 -13.11 -5.11 -1.27
C GLY A 25 -12.79 -6.60 -1.46
N LYS A 26 -11.54 -6.95 -1.80
CA LYS A 26 -11.06 -8.34 -2.00
C LYS A 26 -9.73 -8.54 -1.27
N GLU A 27 -8.90 -9.50 -1.67
CA GLU A 27 -7.59 -9.67 -1.04
C GLU A 27 -6.68 -8.46 -1.34
N CYS A 28 -5.79 -8.11 -0.42
CA CYS A 28 -4.85 -7.01 -0.66
C CYS A 28 -3.82 -7.40 -1.73
N ILE A 29 -3.16 -8.53 -1.54
CA ILE A 29 -2.01 -8.95 -2.33
C ILE A 29 -2.26 -10.34 -2.88
N ARG A 30 -2.18 -10.45 -4.19
CA ARG A 30 -1.95 -11.70 -4.90
C ARG A 30 -0.47 -11.81 -5.23
N PHE A 31 0.23 -12.61 -4.45
CA PHE A 31 1.62 -12.98 -4.70
C PHE A 31 1.62 -14.29 -5.50
N GLN A 32 2.04 -14.28 -6.76
CA GLN A 32 2.13 -15.53 -7.53
C GLN A 32 3.34 -16.34 -7.04
N ASP A 33 3.27 -17.68 -7.10
CA ASP A 33 4.41 -18.56 -6.78
C ASP A 33 5.68 -18.24 -7.59
N SER A 34 5.49 -17.60 -8.75
CA SER A 34 6.56 -17.17 -9.63
C SER A 34 6.95 -15.70 -9.46
N ALA A 35 6.40 -14.96 -8.49
CA ALA A 35 6.68 -13.54 -8.31
C ALA A 35 8.15 -13.25 -7.96
N GLY A 36 8.55 -11.98 -8.09
CA GLY A 36 9.94 -11.55 -7.91
C GLY A 36 10.91 -12.37 -8.74
N ASN A 37 11.74 -13.19 -8.07
CA ASN A 37 12.74 -14.03 -8.72
C ASN A 37 12.24 -15.42 -9.18
N ALA A 38 10.94 -15.68 -9.09
CA ALA A 38 10.30 -16.96 -9.39
C ALA A 38 10.68 -18.13 -8.45
N VAL A 39 11.01 -17.81 -7.20
CA VAL A 39 11.17 -18.77 -6.10
C VAL A 39 10.01 -18.58 -5.12
N ALA A 40 9.41 -19.69 -4.70
CA ALA A 40 8.31 -19.65 -3.72
C ALA A 40 8.80 -19.19 -2.33
N GLY A 41 7.94 -18.45 -1.62
CA GLY A 41 8.26 -17.77 -0.37
C GLY A 41 8.89 -16.39 -0.58
N TYR A 42 8.93 -15.59 0.49
CA TYR A 42 9.51 -14.25 0.44
C TYR A 42 11.03 -14.27 0.65
N GLN A 43 11.74 -13.53 -0.20
CA GLN A 43 13.17 -13.28 -0.14
C GLN A 43 13.45 -11.78 -0.27
N GLU A 44 13.90 -11.18 0.83
CA GLU A 44 14.22 -9.75 0.87
C GLU A 44 15.24 -9.36 -0.22
N GLY A 45 14.93 -8.31 -0.98
CA GLY A 45 15.76 -7.79 -2.06
C GLY A 45 15.62 -8.52 -3.40
N ALA A 46 15.00 -9.71 -3.42
CA ALA A 46 14.67 -10.44 -4.64
C ALA A 46 13.16 -10.39 -4.96
N ASP A 47 12.35 -10.04 -3.97
CA ASP A 47 10.90 -9.91 -4.06
C ASP A 47 10.40 -8.50 -3.75
N PRO A 48 9.15 -8.16 -4.12
CA PRO A 48 8.52 -6.91 -3.71
C PRO A 48 8.43 -6.78 -2.19
N LYS A 49 8.72 -5.59 -1.68
CA LYS A 49 8.65 -5.27 -0.26
C LYS A 49 7.81 -4.03 0.01
N PHE A 50 7.27 -3.97 1.23
CA PHE A 50 6.40 -2.89 1.71
C PHE A 50 7.02 -2.27 2.96
N SER A 51 6.96 -0.95 3.10
CA SER A 51 7.34 -0.30 4.35
C SER A 51 6.36 0.82 4.71
N SER A 52 5.88 0.80 5.95
CA SER A 52 4.88 1.73 6.47
C SER A 52 3.61 1.77 5.61
N VAL A 53 3.05 0.59 5.36
CA VAL A 53 1.81 0.42 4.58
C VAL A 53 0.70 -0.13 5.47
N LEU A 54 -0.44 0.56 5.50
CA LEU A 54 -1.67 0.09 6.16
C LEU A 54 -2.53 -0.68 5.16
N PHE A 55 -2.78 -1.95 5.45
CA PHE A 55 -3.59 -2.86 4.65
C PHE A 55 -4.93 -3.11 5.34
N ASP A 56 -6.01 -2.71 4.67
CA ASP A 56 -7.38 -2.91 5.12
C ASP A 56 -8.22 -3.42 3.96
N CYS A 57 -8.07 -4.71 3.64
CA CYS A 57 -8.85 -5.31 2.57
C CYS A 57 -9.85 -6.33 3.13
N ALA A 58 -11.09 -6.28 2.65
CA ALA A 58 -12.18 -7.13 3.14
C ALA A 58 -11.94 -8.62 2.90
N GLY A 59 -11.12 -8.98 1.90
CA GLY A 59 -10.69 -10.36 1.63
C GLY A 59 -9.46 -10.81 2.44
N GLY A 60 -8.94 -9.96 3.32
CA GLY A 60 -7.68 -10.19 4.03
C GLY A 60 -6.44 -9.88 3.20
N LEU A 61 -5.27 -10.18 3.75
CA LEU A 61 -3.99 -9.88 3.10
C LEU A 61 -3.79 -10.66 1.80
N ALA A 62 -3.98 -11.98 1.83
CA ALA A 62 -3.84 -12.89 0.69
C ALA A 62 -4.75 -14.11 0.86
N THR A 63 -5.12 -14.77 -0.25
CA THR A 63 -5.90 -16.02 -0.22
C THR A 63 -5.02 -17.27 -0.45
N ALA A 64 -5.55 -18.44 -0.10
CA ALA A 64 -4.81 -19.71 -0.15
C ALA A 64 -4.52 -20.25 -1.56
N ALA A 65 -5.05 -19.62 -2.62
CA ALA A 65 -4.81 -20.01 -4.01
C ALA A 65 -3.53 -19.36 -4.60
N ASP A 66 -2.86 -18.55 -3.80
CA ASP A 66 -1.67 -17.76 -4.13
C ASP A 66 -0.57 -18.04 -3.08
N ASP A 67 0.65 -17.51 -3.26
CA ASP A 67 1.75 -17.64 -2.30
C ASP A 67 1.52 -16.72 -1.08
N ALA A 68 0.54 -17.09 -0.25
CA ALA A 68 0.15 -16.33 0.93
C ALA A 68 1.30 -16.20 1.95
N ALA A 69 2.23 -17.18 1.98
CA ALA A 69 3.40 -17.12 2.84
C ALA A 69 4.37 -16.02 2.39
N ALA A 70 4.57 -15.87 1.07
CA ALA A 70 5.36 -14.76 0.54
C ALA A 70 4.68 -13.41 0.79
N ALA A 71 3.36 -13.31 0.61
CA ALA A 71 2.62 -12.08 0.91
C ALA A 71 2.77 -11.67 2.39
N GLN A 72 2.61 -12.63 3.30
CA GLN A 72 2.79 -12.38 4.74
C GLN A 72 4.24 -11.99 5.06
N GLY A 73 5.23 -12.71 4.51
CA GLY A 73 6.65 -12.41 4.71
C GLY A 73 7.05 -11.02 4.18
N ALA A 74 6.50 -10.59 3.05
CA ALA A 74 6.77 -9.26 2.48
C ALA A 74 6.21 -8.12 3.33
N VAL A 75 5.07 -8.35 4.01
CA VAL A 75 4.48 -7.39 4.95
C VAL A 75 5.21 -7.40 6.30
N ASP A 76 5.53 -8.58 6.83
CA ASP A 76 6.22 -8.72 8.12
C ASP A 76 7.69 -8.25 8.08
N ALA A 77 8.24 -8.04 6.89
CA ALA A 77 9.60 -7.51 6.70
C ALA A 77 9.78 -6.07 7.24
N ASP A 78 8.69 -5.33 7.43
CA ASP A 78 8.72 -4.01 8.07
C ASP A 78 7.67 -3.92 9.18
N ALA A 79 8.13 -3.61 10.40
CA ALA A 79 7.28 -3.59 11.58
C ALA A 79 6.26 -2.44 11.61
N ASN A 80 6.42 -1.44 10.74
CA ASN A 80 5.46 -0.33 10.60
C ASN A 80 4.32 -0.66 9.64
N ASN A 81 4.41 -1.75 8.86
CA ASN A 81 3.25 -2.23 8.12
C ASN A 81 2.15 -2.71 9.09
N SER A 82 0.89 -2.54 8.71
CA SER A 82 -0.25 -2.95 9.53
C SER A 82 -1.29 -3.67 8.70
N THR A 83 -1.80 -4.78 9.21
CA THR A 83 -2.95 -5.53 8.66
C THR A 83 -4.09 -5.65 9.68
N ASN A 84 -3.91 -5.06 10.88
CA ASN A 84 -4.74 -5.30 12.06
C ASN A 84 -5.64 -4.12 12.42
N VAL A 85 -5.50 -2.99 11.72
CA VAL A 85 -6.22 -1.75 11.98
C VAL A 85 -6.95 -1.38 10.69
N ALA A 86 -8.26 -1.21 10.78
CA ALA A 86 -9.05 -0.70 9.67
C ALA A 86 -8.68 0.75 9.39
N ASN A 87 -8.68 1.11 8.11
CA ASN A 87 -8.43 2.48 7.68
C ASN A 87 -9.55 3.42 8.17
N THR A 88 -9.22 4.68 8.32
CA THR A 88 -10.14 5.75 8.72
C THR A 88 -10.20 6.87 7.70
N LEU A 89 -9.91 6.54 6.43
CA LEU A 89 -9.91 7.50 5.35
C LEU A 89 -11.25 8.22 5.25
N THR A 90 -11.18 9.54 5.16
CA THR A 90 -12.31 10.38 4.80
C THR A 90 -12.20 10.77 3.33
N SER A 91 -13.35 10.99 2.67
CA SER A 91 -13.39 11.26 1.23
C SER A 91 -12.62 10.23 0.37
N THR A 92 -12.43 9.01 0.89
CA THR A 92 -11.68 7.87 0.29
C THR A 92 -10.16 7.99 0.19
N PHE A 93 -9.56 9.15 0.47
CA PHE A 93 -8.10 9.34 0.32
C PHE A 93 -7.45 10.28 1.35
N VAL A 94 -8.25 10.99 2.16
CA VAL A 94 -7.76 11.90 3.19
C VAL A 94 -7.59 11.12 4.48
N ASN A 95 -6.39 11.10 5.03
CA ASN A 95 -6.06 10.39 6.25
C ASN A 95 -6.95 10.78 7.45
N GLY A 96 -7.26 9.78 8.26
CA GLY A 96 -7.85 9.91 9.57
C GLY A 96 -6.88 9.48 10.67
N SER A 97 -7.43 9.10 11.82
CA SER A 97 -6.66 8.74 13.01
C SER A 97 -5.85 7.46 12.88
N ALA A 98 -6.32 6.48 12.10
CA ALA A 98 -5.61 5.22 11.92
C ALA A 98 -4.33 5.42 11.10
N GLU A 99 -4.43 6.19 10.00
CA GLU A 99 -3.30 6.51 9.13
C GLU A 99 -2.27 7.36 9.86
N ALA A 100 -2.72 8.38 10.60
CA ALA A 100 -1.84 9.25 11.40
C ALA A 100 -1.13 8.52 12.55
N ALA A 101 -1.59 7.33 12.94
CA ALA A 101 -0.95 6.51 13.97
C ALA A 101 0.14 5.59 13.41
N VAL A 102 0.26 5.45 12.09
CA VAL A 102 1.33 4.66 11.46
C VAL A 102 2.59 5.50 11.35
N THR A 103 3.69 4.98 11.89
CA THR A 103 5.01 5.59 11.71
C THR A 103 5.42 5.51 10.25
N ALA A 104 5.58 6.65 9.57
CA ALA A 104 6.04 6.70 8.20
C ALA A 104 7.56 6.48 8.07
N VAL A 105 8.01 6.09 6.88
CA VAL A 105 9.42 6.11 6.47
C VAL A 105 9.70 7.41 5.72
N ASP A 106 10.84 8.05 5.95
CA ASP A 106 11.28 9.16 5.09
C ASP A 106 11.73 8.60 3.72
N PRO A 107 10.95 8.81 2.62
CA PRO A 107 11.26 8.21 1.33
C PRO A 107 12.52 8.80 0.68
N SER A 108 12.96 9.99 1.10
CA SER A 108 14.19 10.61 0.59
C SER A 108 15.44 9.81 0.99
N THR A 109 15.35 9.04 2.09
CA THR A 109 16.42 8.12 2.54
C THR A 109 16.53 6.87 1.66
N VAL A 110 15.45 6.50 0.95
CA VAL A 110 15.43 5.39 -0.02
C VAL A 110 15.90 5.89 -1.39
N SER A 111 15.43 7.07 -1.81
CA SER A 111 15.88 7.72 -3.04
C SER A 111 15.73 9.23 -2.94
N PRO A 112 16.76 10.03 -3.30
CA PRO A 112 16.70 11.49 -3.25
C PRO A 112 15.77 12.11 -4.30
N PHE A 113 15.13 11.29 -5.14
CA PHE A 113 14.06 11.72 -6.05
C PHE A 113 12.79 12.11 -5.28
N PHE A 114 12.54 11.51 -4.11
CA PHE A 114 11.34 11.76 -3.33
C PHE A 114 11.54 12.93 -2.36
N ASP A 115 10.49 13.71 -2.17
CA ASP A 115 10.41 14.69 -1.08
C ASP A 115 10.19 13.97 0.26
N ALA A 116 10.80 14.50 1.31
CA ALA A 116 10.60 13.97 2.66
C ALA A 116 9.16 14.24 3.13
N VAL A 117 8.51 13.20 3.64
CA VAL A 117 7.18 13.24 4.26
C VAL A 117 7.20 12.39 5.53
N ASP A 118 6.30 12.69 6.48
CA ASP A 118 6.19 12.04 7.78
C ASP A 118 4.84 11.35 8.01
N TYR A 119 4.07 11.13 6.94
CA TYR A 119 2.78 10.44 6.98
C TYR A 119 2.67 9.34 5.90
N ILE A 120 1.76 8.40 6.09
CA ILE A 120 1.38 7.38 5.10
C ILE A 120 0.13 7.81 4.33
N GLY A 121 -0.15 7.27 3.14
CA GLY A 121 -1.37 7.60 2.40
C GLY A 121 -1.22 8.81 1.49
N ALA A 122 -2.31 9.23 0.85
CA ALA A 122 -2.26 10.21 -0.26
C ALA A 122 -2.19 11.66 0.23
N VAL A 123 -2.82 11.95 1.36
CA VAL A 123 -3.01 13.30 1.91
C VAL A 123 -2.99 13.23 3.43
N GLU A 124 -2.14 14.04 4.07
CA GLU A 124 -1.86 13.97 5.51
C GLU A 124 -3.12 14.12 6.38
N ASN A 125 -4.01 15.05 5.98
CA ASN A 125 -5.22 15.42 6.70
C ASN A 125 -6.08 16.36 5.83
N ALA A 126 -7.22 16.82 6.37
CA ALA A 126 -8.14 17.68 5.65
C ALA A 126 -7.60 19.09 5.33
N GLN A 127 -6.50 19.53 5.94
CA GLN A 127 -5.85 20.80 5.67
C GLN A 127 -4.85 20.71 4.52
N ASP A 128 -4.43 19.50 4.14
CA ASP A 128 -3.55 19.28 3.01
C ASP A 128 -4.37 19.23 1.70
N THR A 129 -4.25 20.31 0.94
CA THR A 129 -5.01 20.55 -0.29
C THR A 129 -4.13 20.52 -1.53
N TRP A 130 -2.95 19.88 -1.48
CA TRP A 130 -2.00 19.86 -2.59
C TRP A 130 -2.59 19.32 -3.91
N TRP A 131 -3.60 18.46 -3.80
CA TRP A 131 -4.31 17.81 -4.90
C TRP A 131 -5.32 18.73 -5.62
N GLN A 132 -5.72 19.85 -5.01
CA GLN A 132 -6.72 20.75 -5.58
C GLN A 132 -6.18 21.52 -6.79
N GLY A 133 -7.06 21.79 -7.76
CA GLY A 133 -6.77 22.63 -8.92
C GLY A 133 -5.99 21.95 -10.06
N TRP A 134 -5.54 20.70 -9.89
CA TRP A 134 -4.93 19.92 -10.97
C TRP A 134 -5.46 18.48 -11.06
N SER A 135 -6.03 17.93 -9.98
CA SER A 135 -6.81 16.71 -10.06
C SER A 135 -8.26 17.03 -10.43
N CYS A 136 -8.93 16.11 -11.12
CA CYS A 136 -10.38 16.13 -11.29
C CYS A 136 -10.99 14.89 -10.61
N GLY A 137 -12.28 14.95 -10.28
CA GLY A 137 -13.07 13.85 -9.72
C GLY A 137 -12.89 13.64 -8.21
N LEU A 138 -12.01 14.41 -7.57
CA LEU A 138 -11.76 14.36 -6.12
C LEU A 138 -12.52 15.47 -5.36
N GLU A 139 -13.04 16.48 -6.06
CA GLU A 139 -13.92 17.52 -5.50
C GLU A 139 -15.10 17.80 -6.42
N ALA A 140 -16.19 18.31 -5.84
CA ALA A 140 -17.42 18.59 -6.58
C ALA A 140 -17.25 19.71 -7.63
N SER A 141 -16.28 20.60 -7.44
CA SER A 141 -15.99 21.72 -8.35
C SER A 141 -15.37 21.28 -9.68
N ASP A 142 -14.77 20.09 -9.74
CA ASP A 142 -14.15 19.57 -10.96
C ASP A 142 -14.46 18.06 -11.11
N PRO A 143 -15.61 17.69 -11.71
CA PRO A 143 -16.16 16.33 -11.56
C PRO A 143 -15.46 15.22 -12.37
N CYS A 144 -14.74 15.53 -13.45
CA CYS A 144 -14.53 14.61 -14.60
C CYS A 144 -15.84 13.91 -15.08
#